data_AF-A0A970BGY5-F1
#
_entry.id   AF-A0A970BGY5-F1
#
_cell.length_a   1.000
_cell.length_b   1.000
_cell.length_c   1.000
_cell.angle_alpha   90.00
_cell.angle_beta   90.00
_cell.angle_gamma   90.00
#
_symmetry.space_group_name_H-M   'P 1'
#
loop_
_entity.id
_entity.type
_entity.pdbx_description
1 polymer ?
#
loop_
_entity_poly.entity_id
_entity_poly.type
_entity_poly.pdbx_seq_one_letter_code
_entity_poly.pdbx_strand_id
1 'polypeptide(L)' 'MILKEIRPLYSQVLSCSYSESYIYSDSVQSAKMPIVIFFVKKASLKKEDKQKIEDWLKMRLQNNNVKTLFEEEVLI' A
#
# COMPACT_ATOMS: atom_id res chain seq x y z
N MET A 1 5.70 -11.08 5.66
CA MET A 1 4.28 -10.66 5.50
C MET A 1 4.29 -9.14 5.62
N ILE A 2 3.75 -8.41 4.64
CA ILE A 2 3.86 -6.94 4.54
C ILE A 2 3.61 -6.24 5.89
N LEU A 3 2.51 -6.58 6.58
CA LEU A 3 2.18 -5.97 7.87
C LEU A 3 3.25 -6.20 8.96
N LYS A 4 3.85 -7.40 9.02
CA LYS A 4 4.89 -7.74 10.01
C LYS A 4 6.19 -6.96 9.78
N GLU A 5 6.45 -6.59 8.54
CA GLU A 5 7.65 -5.85 8.15
C GLU A 5 7.47 -4.33 8.37
N ILE A 6 6.27 -3.81 8.08
CA ILE A 6 6.01 -2.36 8.13
C ILE A 6 5.67 -1.83 9.52
N ARG A 7 4.93 -2.62 10.33
CA ARG A 7 4.41 -2.16 11.62
C ARG A 7 5.49 -1.79 12.65
N PRO A 8 6.67 -2.45 12.72
CA PRO A 8 7.75 -2.02 13.61
C PRO A 8 8.29 -0.61 13.31
N LEU A 9 8.22 -0.18 12.05
CA LEU A 9 8.66 1.16 11.61
C LEU A 9 7.53 2.18 11.71
N TYR A 10 6.30 1.75 11.43
CA TYR A 10 5.11 2.59 11.40
C TYR A 10 4.01 1.97 12.25
N SER A 11 4.12 2.14 13.56
CA SER A 11 3.18 1.58 14.55
C SER A 11 1.73 2.06 14.39
N GLN A 12 1.53 3.17 13.68
CA GLN A 12 0.21 3.68 13.31
C GLN A 12 -0.49 2.87 12.20
N VAL A 13 0.20 1.94 11.54
CA VAL A 13 -0.40 0.97 10.59
C VAL A 13 -1.05 -0.17 11.36
N LEU A 14 -2.37 -0.22 11.30
CA LEU A 14 -3.21 -1.14 12.05
C LEU A 14 -3.44 -2.44 11.28
N SER A 15 -3.66 -2.39 9.98
CA SER A 15 -3.78 -3.58 9.14
C SER A 15 -3.41 -3.24 7.70
N CYS A 16 -3.32 -4.28 6.85
CA CYS A 16 -3.18 -4.06 5.42
C CYS A 16 -3.94 -5.11 4.62
N SER A 17 -4.48 -4.70 3.47
CA SER A 17 -4.97 -5.59 2.42
C SER A 17 -3.97 -5.62 1.27
N TYR A 18 -3.80 -6.79 0.66
CA TYR A 18 -2.96 -7.00 -0.52
C TYR A 18 -3.77 -7.73 -1.59
N SER A 19 -3.79 -7.19 -2.79
CA SER A 19 -4.37 -7.86 -3.95
C SER A 19 -3.47 -7.73 -5.18
N GLU A 20 -3.57 -8.72 -6.07
CA GLU A 20 -3.01 -8.63 -7.41
C GLU A 20 -4.10 -8.16 -8.37
N SER A 21 -3.83 -7.11 -9.14
CA SER A 21 -4.76 -6.60 -10.15
C SER A 21 -4.08 -6.51 -11.50
N TYR A 22 -4.87 -6.34 -12.55
CA TYR A 22 -4.40 -6.16 -13.92
C TYR A 22 -5.06 -4.92 -14.52
N ILE A 23 -4.26 -4.12 -15.22
CA ILE A 23 -4.73 -2.93 -15.94
C ILE A 23 -5.14 -3.35 -17.35
N TYR A 24 -6.35 -3.01 -17.75
CA TYR A 24 -6.86 -3.19 -19.11
C TYR A 24 -7.05 -1.82 -19.75
N SER A 25 -6.43 -1.60 -20.92
CA SER A 25 -6.64 -0.40 -21.74
C SER A 25 -6.91 -0.84 -23.18
N ASP A 26 -7.95 -0.30 -23.81
CA ASP A 26 -8.34 -0.59 -25.20
C ASP A 26 -8.37 -2.09 -25.55
N SER A 27 -8.89 -2.93 -24.63
CA SER A 27 -9.00 -4.39 -24.75
C SER A 27 -7.68 -5.18 -24.63
N VAL A 28 -6.54 -4.51 -24.44
CA VAL A 28 -5.24 -5.16 -24.23
C VAL A 28 -4.91 -5.18 -22.73
N GLN A 29 -4.67 -6.38 -22.18
CA GLN A 29 -4.14 -6.53 -20.83
C GLN A 29 -2.72 -5.97 -20.80
N SER A 30 -2.52 -4.88 -20.06
CA SER A 30 -1.32 -4.04 -20.21
C SER A 30 -0.26 -4.27 -19.12
N ALA A 31 -0.66 -4.49 -17.86
CA ALA A 31 0.29 -4.73 -16.77
C ALA A 31 -0.36 -5.31 -15.50
N LYS A 32 0.40 -6.14 -14.77
CA LYS A 32 0.10 -6.53 -13.38
C LYS A 32 0.40 -5.35 -12.45
N MET A 33 -0.59 -4.97 -11.66
CA MET A 33 -0.53 -3.90 -10.67
C MET A 33 -0.96 -4.46 -9.30
N PRO A 34 -0.02 -4.73 -8.38
CA PRO A 34 -0.37 -5.00 -7.01
C PRO A 34 -1.05 -3.78 -6.39
N ILE A 35 -2.08 -4.00 -5.58
CA ILE A 35 -2.73 -2.95 -4.79
C ILE A 35 -2.53 -3.28 -3.31
N VAL A 36 -2.04 -2.31 -2.55
CA VAL A 36 -1.87 -2.41 -1.10
C VAL A 36 -2.64 -1.30 -0.44
N ILE A 37 -3.56 -1.66 0.45
CA ILE A 37 -4.32 -0.71 1.26
C ILE A 37 -3.82 -0.82 2.70
N PHE A 38 -3.29 0.26 3.26
CA PHE A 38 -2.95 0.34 4.67
C PHE A 38 -4.07 1.04 5.43
N PHE A 39 -4.57 0.39 6.47
CA PHE A 39 -5.48 1.01 7.43
C PHE A 39 -4.65 1.62 8.55
N VAL A 40 -4.79 2.93 8.74
CA VAL A 40 -3.96 3.72 9.66
C VAL A 40 -4.81 4.44 10.70
N LYS A 41 -4.20 4.74 11.85
CA LYS A 41 -4.82 5.64 12.84
C LYS A 41 -5.12 7.00 12.19
N LYS A 42 -6.26 7.61 12.54
CA LYS A 42 -6.68 8.92 12.04
C LYS A 42 -5.60 9.98 12.21
N ALA A 43 -5.34 10.77 11.15
CA ALA A 43 -4.38 11.88 11.12
C ALA A 43 -2.95 11.55 11.62
N SER A 44 -2.52 10.29 11.55
CA SER A 44 -1.29 9.82 12.20
C SER A 44 -0.09 9.64 11.27
N LEU A 45 -0.31 9.61 9.96
CA LEU A 45 0.74 9.31 8.97
C LEU A 45 0.99 10.53 8.09
N LYS A 46 2.19 11.09 8.18
CA LYS A 46 2.61 12.26 7.41
C LYS A 46 2.80 11.90 5.94
N LYS A 47 2.75 12.90 5.05
CA LYS A 47 3.00 12.72 3.62
C LYS A 47 4.37 12.08 3.33
N GLU A 48 5.40 12.48 4.08
CA GLU A 48 6.75 11.93 3.95
C GLU A 48 6.81 10.44 4.29
N ASP A 49 6.09 10.01 5.33
CA ASP A 49 6.03 8.59 5.72
C ASP A 49 5.25 7.77 4.67
N LYS A 50 4.16 8.33 4.13
CA LYS A 50 3.43 7.72 3.00
C LYS A 50 4.35 7.46 1.82
N GLN A 51 5.17 8.45 1.44
CA GLN A 51 6.14 8.31 0.35
C GLN A 51 7.18 7.22 0.63
N LYS A 52 7.76 7.20 1.85
CA LYS A 52 8.73 6.16 2.24
C LYS A 52 8.13 4.76 2.18
N ILE A 53 6.88 4.60 2.62
CA ILE A 53 6.17 3.31 2.55
C ILE A 53 5.92 2.89 1.10
N GLU A 54 5.52 3.83 0.23
CA GLU A 54 5.35 3.57 -1.20
C GLU A 54 6.64 3.11 -1.88
N ASP A 55 7.76 3.80 -1.61
CA ASP A 55 9.04 3.46 -2.21
C ASP A 55 9.58 2.13 -1.68
N TRP A 56 9.40 1.87 -0.39
CA TRP A 56 9.67 0.56 0.20
C TRP A 56 8.84 -0.55 -0.46
N LEU A 57 7.53 -0.32 -0.72
CA LEU A 57 6.68 -1.30 -1.38
C LEU A 57 7.12 -1.59 -2.82
N LYS A 58 7.50 -0.57 -3.59
CA LYS A 58 8.04 -0.74 -4.95
C LYS A 58 9.28 -1.64 -4.94
N MET A 59 10.20 -1.42 -4.02
CA MET A 59 11.39 -2.26 -3.85
C MET A 59 11.04 -3.68 -3.39
N ARG A 60 10.20 -3.80 -2.35
CA ARG A 60 9.82 -5.09 -1.75
C ARG A 60 9.06 -5.99 -2.70
N LEU A 61 8.23 -5.41 -3.58
CA LEU A 61 7.45 -6.14 -4.58
C LEU A 61 8.14 -6.22 -5.94
N GLN A 62 9.30 -5.57 -6.10
CA GLN A 62 10.01 -5.44 -7.38
C GLN A 62 9.08 -4.96 -8.50
N ASN A 63 8.16 -4.04 -8.18
CA ASN A 63 7.14 -3.57 -9.10
C ASN A 63 6.87 -2.07 -8.89
N ASN A 64 7.32 -1.26 -9.84
CA ASN A 64 7.14 0.19 -9.81
C ASN A 64 5.69 0.65 -10.01
N ASN A 65 4.81 -0.24 -10.48
CA ASN A 65 3.39 0.02 -10.71
C ASN A 65 2.52 -0.28 -9.48
N VAL A 66 3.08 -0.69 -8.34
CA VAL A 66 2.27 -0.92 -7.13
C VAL A 66 1.45 0.32 -6.79
N LYS A 67 0.15 0.12 -6.59
CA LYS A 67 -0.75 1.15 -6.08
C LYS A 67 -0.85 1.03 -4.57
N THR A 68 -0.50 2.09 -3.86
CA THR A 68 -0.66 2.15 -2.40
C THR A 68 -1.78 3.12 -2.05
N LEU A 69 -2.62 2.73 -1.10
CA LEU A 69 -3.69 3.55 -0.53
C LEU A 69 -3.56 3.57 0.99
N PHE A 70 -3.99 4.66 1.60
CA PHE A 70 -3.99 4.84 3.06
C PHE A 70 -5.39 5.23 3.49
N GLU A 71 -6.09 4.30 4.13
CA GLU A 71 -7.43 4.50 4.67
C GLU A 71 -7.34 4.78 6.16
N GLU A 72 -8.08 5.79 6.63
CA GLU A 72 -8.21 6.01 8.06
C GLU A 72 -9.27 5.04 8.59
N GLU A 73 -8.89 4.23 9.57
CA GLU A 73 -9.87 3.36 10.23
C GLU A 73 -10.83 4.23 11.04
N VAL A 74 -12.08 4.31 10.59
CA VAL A 74 -13.20 4.80 11.41
C VAL A 74 -13.59 3.60 12.28
N LEU A 75 -13.43 3.73 13.60
CA LEU A 75 -13.96 2.75 14.56
C LEU A 75 -15.43 2.48 14.21
N ILE A 76 -15.73 1.27 13.74
CA ILE A 76 -17.08 0.72 13.62
C ILE A 76 -17.42 0.04 14.95
#